data_AF-A0A381NBB4-F1
#
_entry.id   AF-A0A381NBB4-F1
#
_cell.length_a   1.000
_cell.length_b   1.000
_cell.length_c   1.000
_cell.angle_alpha   90.00
_cell.angle_beta   90.00
_cell.angle_gamma   90.00
#
_symmetry.space_group_name_H-M   'P 1'
#
loop_
_entity.id
_entity.type
_entity.pdbx_description
1 polymer ?
#
loop_
_entity_poly.entity_id
_entity_poly.type
_entity_poly.pdbx_seq_one_letter_code
_entity_poly.pdbx_strand_id
1 'polypeptide(L)' 'MNQEQRERTLEELRDEMLQLRAQQALGGSSSNPGAYKQTRRSIARMLTKMKQSKEE' A
#
# COMPACT_ATOMS: atom_id res chain seq x y z
N MET A 1 5.17 9.31 13.18
CA MET A 1 5.42 9.63 11.77
C MET A 1 5.04 11.08 11.55
N ASN A 2 5.93 11.89 10.96
CA ASN A 2 5.55 13.20 10.44
C ASN A 2 4.70 13.02 9.16
N GLN A 3 4.16 14.09 8.60
CA GLN A 3 3.32 13.99 7.40
C GLN A 3 4.09 13.46 6.18
N GLU A 4 5.30 13.94 5.95
CA GLU A 4 6.19 13.52 4.86
C GLU A 4 6.50 12.02 4.90
N GLN A 5 6.77 11.47 6.08
CA GLN A 5 6.99 10.02 6.29
C GLN A 5 5.74 9.22 5.93
N ARG A 6 4.54 9.72 6.27
CA ARG A 6 3.29 9.03 5.90
C ARG A 6 3.07 9.05 4.39
N GLU A 7 3.36 10.17 3.75
CA GLU A 7 3.27 10.32 2.29
C GLU A 7 4.25 9.39 1.58
N ARG A 8 5.50 9.34 2.04
CA ARG A 8 6.52 8.43 1.53
C ARG A 8 6.13 6.96 1.70
N THR A 9 5.67 6.56 2.89
CA THR A 9 5.21 5.17 3.11
C THR A 9 4.00 4.84 2.24
N LEU A 10 3.11 5.80 1.97
CA LEU A 10 1.98 5.59 1.07
C LEU A 10 2.42 5.38 -0.38
N GLU A 11 3.45 6.10 -0.82
CA GLU A 11 4.07 5.93 -2.14
C GLU A 11 4.72 4.55 -2.28
N GLU A 12 5.53 4.15 -1.30
CA GLU A 12 6.16 2.82 -1.25
C GLU A 12 5.13 1.68 -1.31
N LEU A 13 4.02 1.81 -0.58
CA LEU A 13 2.92 0.84 -0.63
C LEU A 13 2.21 0.79 -1.99
N ARG A 14 2.13 1.92 -2.71
CA ARG A 14 1.55 1.97 -4.06
C ARG A 14 2.47 1.33 -5.10
N ASP A 15 3.79 1.51 -4.96
CA ASP A 15 4.78 0.86 -5.82
C ASP A 15 4.76 -0.66 -5.63
N GLU A 16 4.71 -1.14 -4.39
CA GLU A 16 4.56 -2.57 -4.09
C GLU A 16 3.26 -3.12 -4.71
N MET A 17 2.16 -2.38 -4.61
CA MET A 17 0.88 -2.76 -5.21
C MET A 17 0.96 -2.85 -6.75
N LEU A 18 1.70 -1.95 -7.38
CA LEU A 18 1.93 -1.97 -8.82
C LEU A 18 2.72 -3.22 -9.23
N GLN A 19 3.79 -3.54 -8.49
CA GLN A 19 4.58 -4.75 -8.74
C GLN A 19 3.74 -6.03 -8.60
N LEU A 20 2.92 -6.13 -7.55
CA LEU A 20 2.03 -7.27 -7.33
C LEU A 20 1.00 -7.41 -8.46
N ARG A 21 0.47 -6.31 -8.98
CA ARG A 21 -0.43 -6.31 -10.16
C ARG A 21 0.29 -6.77 -11.42
N ALA A 22 1.52 -6.31 -11.64
CA ALA A 22 2.33 -6.72 -12.79
C ALA A 22 2.62 -8.22 -12.74
N GLN A 23 3.03 -8.76 -11.58
CA GLN A 23 3.22 -10.20 -11.38
C GLN A 23 1.95 -10.98 -11.70
N GLN A 24 0.79 -10.54 -11.18
CA GLN A 24 -0.50 -11.19 -11.44
C GLN A 24 -0.87 -11.17 -12.93
N ALA A 25 -0.65 -10.05 -13.62
CA ALA A 25 -0.97 -9.90 -15.04
C ALA A 25 -0.10 -10.78 -15.94
N LEU A 26 1.16 -11.00 -15.57
CA LEU A 26 2.10 -11.88 -16.27
C LEU A 26 1.86 -13.38 -15.94
N GLY A 27 0.83 -13.71 -15.15
CA GLY A 27 0.54 -15.07 -14.73
C GLY A 27 1.51 -15.60 -13.66
N GLY A 28 2.32 -14.71 -13.05
CA GLY A 28 3.19 -15.05 -11.94
C GLY A 28 2.40 -15.27 -10.64
N SER A 29 2.71 -16.34 -9.92
CA SER A 29 2.27 -16.47 -8.53
C SER A 29 3.18 -15.62 -7.65
N SER A 30 2.63 -14.68 -6.88
CA SER A 30 3.40 -14.02 -5.84
C SER A 30 3.88 -15.08 -4.83
N SER A 31 5.12 -14.97 -4.36
CA SER A 31 5.69 -15.86 -3.33
C SER A 31 4.85 -15.90 -2.06
N ASN A 32 4.06 -14.84 -1.83
CA ASN A 32 3.05 -14.75 -0.78
C ASN A 32 1.66 -14.50 -1.42
N PRO A 33 0.75 -15.48 -1.44
CA PRO A 33 -0.61 -15.32 -1.97
C PRO A 33 -1.44 -14.24 -1.27
N GLY A 34 -1.08 -13.89 -0.03
CA GLY A 34 -1.75 -12.86 0.78
C GLY A 34 -1.25 -11.44 0.53
N ALA A 35 -0.11 -11.26 -0.14
CA ALA A 35 0.56 -9.96 -0.28
C ALA A 35 -0.36 -8.90 -0.88
N TYR A 36 -1.06 -9.21 -1.97
CA TYR A 36 -2.00 -8.29 -2.60
C TYR A 36 -3.07 -7.78 -1.62
N LYS A 37 -3.68 -8.67 -0.85
CA LYS A 37 -4.73 -8.30 0.13
C LYS A 37 -4.13 -7.50 1.29
N GLN A 38 -2.91 -7.82 1.69
CA GLN A 38 -2.20 -7.14 2.77
C GLN A 38 -1.81 -5.71 2.36
N THR A 39 -1.09 -5.53 1.25
CA THR A 39 -0.67 -4.21 0.73
C THR A 39 -1.88 -3.31 0.49
N ARG A 40 -2.96 -3.84 -0.12
CA ARG A 40 -4.22 -3.09 -0.28
C ARG A 40 -4.81 -2.60 1.05
N ARG A 41 -4.82 -3.45 2.09
CA ARG A 41 -5.32 -3.08 3.42
C ARG A 41 -4.40 -2.06 4.10
N SER A 42 -3.09 -2.18 3.93
CA SER A 42 -2.10 -1.23 4.46
C SER A 42 -2.30 0.16 3.86
N ILE A 43 -2.48 0.27 2.54
CA ILE A 43 -2.82 1.53 1.85
C ILE A 43 -4.08 2.15 2.46
N ALA A 44 -5.16 1.37 2.58
CA ALA A 44 -6.43 1.85 3.12
C ALA A 44 -6.27 2.40 4.55
N ARG A 45 -5.57 1.68 5.43
CA ARG A 45 -5.30 2.14 6.81
C ARG A 45 -4.46 3.41 6.84
N MET A 46 -3.48 3.54 5.95
CA MET A 46 -2.63 4.72 5.86
C MET A 46 -3.44 5.95 5.48
N LEU A 47 -4.28 5.82 4.45
CA LEU A 47 -5.21 6.87 4.03
C LEU A 47 -6.18 7.27 5.15
N THR A 48 -6.73 6.30 5.89
CA THR A 48 -7.59 6.58 7.06
C THR A 48 -6.84 7.40 8.12
N LYS A 49 -5.62 6.99 8.49
CA LYS A 49 -4.81 7.72 9.48
C LYS A 49 -4.47 9.13 9.01
N MET A 50 -4.10 9.30 7.74
CA MET A 50 -3.80 10.62 7.17
C MET A 50 -5.03 11.54 7.16
N LYS A 51 -6.21 10.98 6.88
CA LYS A 51 -7.47 11.73 6.95
C LYS A 51 -7.78 12.17 8.38
N GLN A 52 -7.70 11.25 9.34
CA GLN A 52 -7.95 11.54 10.76
C GLN A 52 -7.02 12.64 11.29
N SER A 53 -5.71 12.56 10.99
CA SER A 53 -4.75 13.59 11.41
C SER A 53 -4.91 14.95 10.73
N LYS A 54 -5.76 15.09 9.70
CA LYS A 54 -6.07 16.36 9.04
C LYS A 54 -7.36 17.00 9.59
N GLU A 55 -8.24 16.18 10.17
CA GLU A 55 -9.50 16.61 10.78
C GLU A 55 -9.33 17.00 12.26
N GLU A 56 -8.23 16.57 12.90
CA GLU A 56 -7.73 17.06 14.20
C GLU A 56 -6.93 18.37 14.06
#